data_AF-A0A4U0U591-F1
#
_entry.id   AF-A0A4U0U591-F1
#
_cell.length_a   1.000
_cell.length_b   1.000
_cell.length_c   1.000
_cell.angle_alpha   90.00
_cell.angle_beta   90.00
_cell.angle_gamma   90.00
#
_symmetry.space_group_name_H-M   'P 1'
#
loop_
_entity.id
_entity.type
_entity.pdbx_description
1 polymer ?
#
loop_
_entity_poly.entity_id
_entity_poly.type
_entity_poly.pdbx_seq_one_letter_code
_entity_poly.pdbx_strand_id
1 'polypeptide(L)'
;MNFVFDLDTRAVESANPHNHNAHASRQLAVLRTCKQIHAEAHLLALSLTPFHVSGDCSYPDLFDLRSRPLSPTKLAAIRHLTLTARISHLRALNEAWAGLPFGHPCLSLDTLTIVPRRPDCSMTAYAEVADLSQCHTLAYIFAETLKGLRNVKCVEVRNEGCFNAAVWRIVYRSLVYRLWKWGGDVCGARFEASGAGAGGEGKDGWFKVYLQQGQVWYDPVQGDGDAPGREVGQEVMRLAGGVMPDPDAGAGP
;
A
#
# COMPACT_ATOMS: atom_id res chain seq x y z
N MET A 1 -22.33 41.28 41.69
CA MET A 1 -22.56 42.64 42.23
C MET A 1 -21.77 43.62 41.37
N ASN A 2 -22.46 44.59 40.76
CA ASN A 2 -21.92 45.77 40.05
C ASN A 2 -21.13 46.67 41.03
N PHE A 3 -20.21 47.59 40.70
CA PHE A 3 -20.12 48.73 39.75
C PHE A 3 -18.62 49.13 39.63
N VAL A 4 -18.00 49.44 38.48
CA VAL A 4 -17.90 50.71 37.69
C VAL A 4 -17.53 51.99 38.49
N PHE A 5 -16.42 52.66 38.11
CA PHE A 5 -16.31 54.07 37.60
C PHE A 5 -14.82 54.47 37.40
N ASP A 6 -14.40 54.65 36.13
CA ASP A 6 -14.00 55.91 35.42
C ASP A 6 -12.60 56.45 35.79
N LEU A 7 -11.60 56.42 34.88
CA LEU A 7 -11.25 57.43 33.84
C LEU A 7 -10.84 58.79 34.47
N ASP A 8 -9.73 59.44 34.14
CA ASP A 8 -9.06 59.52 32.84
C ASP A 8 -7.63 60.11 32.92
N THR A 9 -6.85 59.69 31.92
CA THR A 9 -5.64 60.24 31.27
C THR A 9 -4.92 61.51 31.75
N ARG A 10 -3.58 61.41 31.78
CA ARG A 10 -2.70 61.91 30.69
C ARG A 10 -1.23 61.53 30.94
N ALA A 11 -0.71 60.59 30.15
CA ALA A 11 0.72 60.36 30.03
C ALA A 11 1.06 59.96 28.59
N VAL A 12 1.70 60.91 27.90
CA VAL A 12 2.80 60.74 26.93
C VAL A 12 2.73 59.49 26.04
N GLU A 13 2.22 59.67 24.82
CA GLU A 13 2.41 58.76 23.69
C GLU A 13 3.91 58.61 23.39
N SER A 14 4.50 57.51 23.85
CA SER A 14 5.70 56.98 23.22
C SER A 14 5.28 56.15 22.01
N ALA A 15 5.75 56.54 20.82
CA ALA A 15 5.52 55.82 19.59
C ALA A 15 6.11 54.41 19.70
N ASN A 16 5.24 53.43 19.89
CA ASN A 16 5.61 52.03 20.09
C ASN A 16 6.01 51.41 18.72
N PRO A 17 7.27 50.97 18.51
CA PRO A 17 7.73 50.40 17.23
C PRO A 17 7.06 49.07 16.87
N HIS A 18 6.23 48.52 17.76
CA HIS A 18 5.48 47.28 17.57
C HIS A 18 4.29 47.41 16.60
N ASN A 19 3.83 48.62 16.29
CA ASN A 19 2.59 48.82 15.51
C ASN A 19 2.80 48.66 13.99
N HIS A 20 3.98 49.01 13.47
CA HIS A 20 4.31 48.85 12.04
C HIS A 20 4.43 47.37 11.64
N ASN A 21 5.00 46.54 12.52
CA ASN A 21 5.10 45.10 12.29
C ASN A 21 3.74 44.40 12.32
N ALA A 22 2.80 44.86 13.14
CA ALA A 22 1.44 44.30 13.19
C ALA A 22 0.66 44.58 11.90
N HIS A 23 0.78 45.80 11.35
CA HIS A 23 0.14 46.18 10.10
C HIS A 23 0.74 45.45 8.89
N ALA A 24 2.06 45.40 8.78
CA ALA A 24 2.75 44.64 7.73
C ALA A 24 2.44 43.13 7.84
N SER A 25 2.38 42.56 9.06
CA SER A 25 2.01 41.17 9.28
C SER A 25 0.58 40.86 8.83
N ARG A 26 -0.38 41.77 9.06
CA ARG A 26 -1.76 41.64 8.55
C ARG A 26 -1.84 41.71 7.03
N GLN A 27 -1.08 42.59 6.39
CA GLN A 27 -1.04 42.68 4.92
C GLN A 27 -0.37 41.45 4.28
N LEU A 28 0.71 40.95 4.88
CA LEU A 28 1.39 39.73 4.44
C LEU A 28 0.63 38.45 4.81
N ALA A 29 -0.36 38.52 5.70
CA ALA A 29 -1.16 37.37 6.11
C ALA A 29 -1.83 36.69 4.91
N VAL A 30 -2.37 37.47 3.97
CA VAL A 30 -2.99 36.93 2.75
C VAL A 30 -1.97 36.13 1.93
N LEU A 31 -0.76 36.66 1.72
CA LEU A 31 0.30 35.94 0.99
C LEU A 31 0.76 34.67 1.72
N ARG A 32 0.82 34.71 3.06
CA ARG A 32 1.14 33.53 3.88
C ARG A 32 0.06 32.46 3.73
N THR A 33 -1.22 32.86 3.79
CA THR A 33 -2.36 31.96 3.55
C THR A 33 -2.33 31.38 2.15
N CYS A 34 -2.11 32.18 1.11
CA CYS A 34 -1.99 31.69 -0.27
C CYS A 34 -0.84 30.68 -0.41
N LYS A 35 0.32 30.94 0.22
CA LYS A 35 1.47 30.02 0.22
C LYS A 35 1.14 28.71 0.96
N GLN A 36 0.43 28.79 2.08
CA GLN A 36 -0.01 27.62 2.84
C GLN A 36 -0.99 26.77 2.04
N ILE A 37 -2.05 27.39 1.49
CA ILE A 37 -3.03 26.71 0.64
C ILE A 37 -2.34 26.05 -0.56
N HIS A 38 -1.40 26.74 -1.22
CA HIS A 38 -0.65 26.17 -2.31
C HIS A 38 0.17 24.94 -1.89
N ALA A 39 0.83 25.00 -0.73
CA ALA A 39 1.59 23.87 -0.20
C ALA A 39 0.68 22.67 0.15
N GLU A 40 -0.44 22.92 0.83
CA GLU A 40 -1.42 21.90 1.20
C GLU A 40 -2.08 21.27 -0.03
N ALA A 41 -2.47 22.09 -1.02
CA ALA A 41 -3.03 21.62 -2.28
C ALA A 41 -2.05 20.70 -3.02
N HIS A 42 -0.75 21.01 -2.99
CA HIS A 42 0.27 20.16 -3.61
C HIS A 42 0.42 18.82 -2.87
N LEU A 43 0.38 18.81 -1.53
CA LEU A 43 0.39 17.56 -0.77
C LEU A 43 -0.89 16.73 -1.00
N LEU A 44 -2.05 17.39 -1.08
CA LEU A 44 -3.31 16.74 -1.41
C LEU A 44 -3.26 16.12 -2.82
N ALA A 45 -2.73 16.84 -3.81
CA ALA A 45 -2.55 16.32 -5.16
C ALA A 45 -1.65 15.08 -5.18
N LEU A 46 -0.52 15.09 -4.43
CA LEU A 46 0.35 13.91 -4.29
C LEU A 46 -0.40 12.72 -3.65
N SER A 47 -1.29 12.97 -2.70
CA SER A 47 -2.05 11.92 -2.03
C SER A 47 -3.11 11.27 -2.92
N LEU A 48 -3.67 12.00 -3.87
CA LEU A 48 -4.70 11.49 -4.77
C LEU A 48 -4.14 10.92 -6.08
N THR A 49 -2.87 11.18 -6.39
CA THR A 49 -2.27 10.80 -7.68
C THR A 49 -1.65 9.40 -7.59
N PRO A 50 -2.03 8.46 -8.48
CA PRO A 50 -1.32 7.20 -8.62
C PRO A 50 -0.03 7.40 -9.44
N PHE A 51 1.13 7.10 -8.85
CA PHE A 51 2.41 7.18 -9.57
C PHE A 51 2.84 5.80 -10.08
N HIS A 52 3.43 5.79 -11.27
CA HIS A 52 3.97 4.59 -11.87
C HIS A 52 5.48 4.49 -11.65
N VAL A 53 5.93 3.31 -11.23
CA VAL A 53 7.31 2.99 -10.90
C VAL A 53 7.74 1.81 -11.77
N SER A 54 8.85 2.01 -12.49
CA SER A 54 9.48 0.97 -13.32
C SER A 54 10.10 -0.13 -12.46
N GLY A 55 10.20 -1.34 -13.03
CA GLY A 55 10.68 -2.52 -12.32
C GLY A 55 12.06 -2.38 -11.67
N ASP A 56 13.00 -1.64 -12.25
CA ASP A 56 14.34 -1.47 -11.66
C ASP A 56 14.30 -0.68 -10.35
N CYS A 57 13.30 0.19 -10.19
CA CYS A 57 13.06 0.93 -8.96
C CYS A 57 12.41 0.05 -7.88
N SER A 58 12.24 -1.27 -8.09
CA SER A 58 11.92 -2.19 -7.00
C SER A 58 13.07 -2.32 -6.00
N TYR A 59 14.31 -2.06 -6.41
CA TYR A 59 15.48 -2.07 -5.52
C TYR A 59 15.57 -0.76 -4.71
N PRO A 60 15.75 -0.82 -3.37
CA PRO A 60 15.78 0.36 -2.50
C PRO A 60 16.78 1.44 -2.93
N ASP A 61 17.98 1.07 -3.37
CA ASP A 61 19.03 2.04 -3.76
C ASP A 61 18.61 2.89 -4.96
N LEU A 62 17.96 2.27 -5.94
CA LEU A 62 17.48 2.95 -7.13
C LEU A 62 16.23 3.78 -6.82
N PHE A 63 15.34 3.27 -5.96
CA PHE A 63 14.19 4.03 -5.49
C PHE A 63 14.62 5.28 -4.73
N ASP A 64 15.56 5.16 -3.78
CA ASP A 64 16.13 6.28 -3.03
C ASP A 64 16.75 7.33 -3.97
N LEU A 65 17.58 6.90 -4.92
CA LEU A 65 18.18 7.81 -5.89
C LEU A 65 17.14 8.61 -6.68
N ARG A 66 16.03 7.98 -7.06
CA ARG A 66 14.93 8.62 -7.81
C ARG A 66 14.04 9.48 -6.93
N SER A 67 13.88 9.14 -5.66
CA SER A 67 13.01 9.84 -4.72
C SER A 67 13.70 11.00 -3.99
N ARG A 68 15.03 11.05 -3.96
CA ARG A 68 15.86 12.12 -3.36
C ARG A 68 15.41 13.57 -3.60
N PRO A 69 14.94 13.96 -4.80
CA PRO A 69 14.47 15.33 -5.03
C PRO A 69 13.22 15.71 -4.23
N LEU A 70 12.49 14.73 -3.70
CA LEU A 70 11.28 14.94 -2.90
C LEU A 70 11.64 15.09 -1.42
N SER A 71 11.07 16.11 -0.77
CA SER A 71 11.18 16.23 0.68
C SER A 71 10.45 15.08 1.38
N PRO A 72 10.81 14.73 2.63
CA PRO A 72 10.13 13.68 3.39
C PRO A 72 8.62 13.88 3.49
N THR A 73 8.16 15.13 3.62
CA THR A 73 6.72 15.48 3.64
C THR A 73 6.03 15.17 2.33
N LYS A 74 6.68 15.40 1.18
CA LYS A 74 6.12 15.06 -0.14
C LYS A 74 6.10 13.55 -0.34
N LEU A 75 7.14 12.84 0.09
CA LEU A 75 7.17 11.37 0.03
C LEU A 75 6.08 10.73 0.89
N ALA A 76 5.89 11.22 2.12
CA ALA A 76 4.82 10.76 3.00
C ALA A 76 3.41 11.10 2.50
N ALA A 77 3.28 12.11 1.63
CA ALA A 77 2.03 12.44 0.98
C ALA A 77 1.68 11.49 -0.16
N ILE A 78 2.62 10.74 -0.73
CA ILE A 78 2.33 9.75 -1.78
C ILE A 78 1.61 8.55 -1.17
N ARG A 79 0.37 8.30 -1.62
CA ARG A 79 -0.48 7.20 -1.11
C ARG A 79 -0.70 6.06 -2.08
N HIS A 80 -0.50 6.29 -3.39
CA HIS A 80 -0.81 5.32 -4.42
C HIS A 80 0.39 5.12 -5.35
N LEU A 81 0.96 3.91 -5.36
CA LEU A 81 2.07 3.53 -6.24
C LEU A 81 1.72 2.31 -7.07
N THR A 82 2.12 2.31 -8.33
CA THR A 82 2.02 1.16 -9.24
C THR A 82 3.42 0.72 -9.64
N LEU A 83 3.81 -0.48 -9.24
CA LEU A 83 5.06 -1.12 -9.65
C LEU A 83 4.79 -2.08 -10.81
N THR A 84 5.32 -1.78 -12.00
CA THR A 84 5.31 -2.72 -13.12
C THR A 84 6.70 -3.30 -13.32
N ALA A 85 6.85 -4.60 -13.11
CA ALA A 85 8.15 -5.23 -13.09
C ALA A 85 8.12 -6.66 -13.62
N ARG A 86 9.25 -7.11 -14.18
CA ARG A 86 9.47 -8.54 -14.43
C ARG A 86 9.46 -9.30 -13.11
N ILE A 87 9.00 -10.55 -13.12
CA ILE A 87 8.97 -11.40 -11.92
C ILE A 87 10.35 -11.52 -11.27
N SER A 88 11.44 -11.49 -12.05
CA SER A 88 12.81 -11.46 -11.53
C SER A 88 13.10 -10.25 -10.64
N HIS A 89 12.61 -9.06 -11.00
CA HIS A 89 12.79 -7.83 -10.20
C HIS A 89 11.83 -7.77 -9.02
N LEU A 90 10.73 -8.53 -9.05
CA LEU A 90 9.82 -8.63 -7.90
C LEU A 90 10.43 -9.39 -6.72
N ARG A 91 11.53 -10.13 -6.91
CA ARG A 91 12.27 -10.76 -5.79
C ARG A 91 12.75 -9.73 -4.76
N ALA A 92 13.05 -8.52 -5.19
CA ALA A 92 13.45 -7.42 -4.32
C ALA A 92 12.40 -7.09 -3.22
N LEU A 93 11.11 -7.35 -3.49
CA LEU A 93 10.03 -7.14 -2.51
C LEU A 93 10.21 -8.01 -1.27
N ASN A 94 10.74 -9.23 -1.45
CA ASN A 94 11.04 -10.13 -0.35
C ASN A 94 12.45 -9.87 0.20
N GLU A 95 13.44 -9.75 -0.70
CA GLU A 95 14.85 -9.81 -0.34
C GLU A 95 15.43 -8.48 0.16
N ALA A 96 14.89 -7.34 -0.30
CA ALA A 96 15.51 -6.03 -0.10
C ALA A 96 14.60 -5.01 0.61
N TRP A 97 13.29 -5.16 0.52
CA TRP A 97 12.34 -4.20 1.12
C TRP A 97 12.33 -4.23 2.65
N ALA A 98 12.79 -5.32 3.28
CA ALA A 98 12.84 -5.47 4.74
C ALA A 98 11.51 -5.11 5.44
N GLY A 99 10.39 -5.48 4.82
CA GLY A 99 9.04 -5.22 5.34
C GLY A 99 8.57 -3.77 5.22
N LEU A 100 9.22 -2.93 4.39
CA LEU A 100 8.78 -1.57 4.06
C LEU A 100 8.68 -1.40 2.54
N PRO A 101 7.69 -0.66 2.01
CA PRO A 101 7.61 -0.41 0.57
C PRO A 101 8.89 0.25 0.07
N PHE A 102 9.56 -0.42 -0.88
CA PHE A 102 10.86 -0.01 -1.43
C PHE A 102 11.98 0.19 -0.40
N GLY A 103 11.86 -0.41 0.80
CA GLY A 103 12.80 -0.17 1.91
C GLY A 103 12.73 1.24 2.50
N HIS A 104 11.72 2.04 2.16
CA HIS A 104 11.69 3.46 2.50
C HIS A 104 10.73 3.77 3.67
N PRO A 105 11.21 4.26 4.84
CA PRO A 105 10.38 4.40 6.04
C PRO A 105 9.34 5.54 5.96
N CYS A 106 9.58 6.56 5.14
CA CYS A 106 8.62 7.67 4.99
C CYS A 106 7.44 7.34 4.06
N LEU A 107 7.44 6.20 3.36
CA LEU A 107 6.31 5.81 2.55
C LEU A 107 5.22 5.18 3.42
N SER A 108 4.00 5.62 3.21
CA SER A 108 2.79 5.10 3.86
C SER A 108 1.68 5.06 2.83
N LEU A 109 1.53 3.91 2.17
CA LEU A 109 0.67 3.74 1.01
C LEU A 109 -0.72 3.30 1.43
N ASP A 110 -1.73 3.94 0.87
CA ASP A 110 -3.10 3.42 0.89
C ASP A 110 -3.24 2.27 -0.11
N THR A 111 -2.55 2.36 -1.26
CA THR A 111 -2.57 1.29 -2.27
C THR A 111 -1.21 1.12 -2.94
N LEU A 112 -0.69 -0.11 -2.88
CA LEU A 112 0.41 -0.57 -3.72
C LEU A 112 -0.14 -1.49 -4.80
N THR A 113 -0.12 -1.05 -6.05
CA THR A 113 -0.48 -1.87 -7.20
C THR A 113 0.76 -2.55 -7.77
N ILE A 114 0.72 -3.86 -7.98
CA ILE A 114 1.80 -4.63 -8.58
C ILE A 114 1.30 -5.25 -9.88
N VAL A 115 2.00 -4.95 -10.97
CA VAL A 115 1.73 -5.47 -12.30
C VAL A 115 2.91 -6.35 -12.73
N PRO A 116 2.86 -7.66 -12.47
CA PRO A 116 3.91 -8.58 -12.91
C PRO A 116 3.97 -8.63 -14.44
N ARG A 117 5.19 -8.74 -14.97
CA ARG A 117 5.47 -8.94 -16.40
C ARG A 117 6.27 -10.22 -16.60
N ARG A 118 5.97 -10.92 -17.69
CA ARG A 118 6.76 -12.05 -18.15
C ARG A 118 8.13 -11.59 -18.67
N PRO A 119 9.17 -12.42 -18.56
CA PRO A 119 10.36 -12.24 -19.40
C PRO A 119 9.97 -12.42 -20.88
N ASP A 120 10.70 -11.80 -21.81
CA ASP A 120 10.36 -11.72 -23.25
C ASP A 120 10.42 -13.07 -24.00
N CYS A 121 10.55 -14.21 -23.30
CA CYS A 121 10.78 -15.55 -23.85
C CYS A 121 9.50 -16.25 -24.34
N SER A 122 8.47 -15.51 -24.75
CA SER A 122 7.09 -15.98 -24.95
C SER A 122 6.85 -16.96 -26.11
N MET A 123 7.90 -17.40 -26.82
CA MET A 123 7.79 -18.12 -28.11
C MET A 123 8.50 -19.48 -28.15
N THR A 124 8.63 -20.18 -27.01
CA THR A 124 9.26 -21.51 -26.98
C THR A 124 8.27 -22.59 -26.59
N ALA A 125 8.50 -23.85 -27.01
CA ALA A 125 7.70 -25.01 -26.65
C ALA A 125 7.60 -25.26 -25.12
N TYR A 126 8.40 -24.55 -24.32
CA TYR A 126 8.43 -24.62 -22.86
C TYR A 126 7.70 -23.45 -22.17
N ALA A 127 6.96 -22.62 -22.91
CA ALA A 127 6.26 -21.46 -22.36
C ALA A 127 5.30 -21.84 -21.22
N GLU A 128 4.58 -22.96 -21.33
CA GLU A 128 3.66 -23.42 -20.30
C GLU A 128 4.38 -23.88 -19.02
N VAL A 129 5.49 -24.60 -19.16
CA VAL A 129 6.32 -25.05 -18.03
C VAL A 129 6.96 -23.85 -17.34
N ALA A 130 7.43 -22.87 -18.12
CA ALA A 130 7.95 -21.61 -17.60
C ALA A 130 6.87 -20.83 -16.84
N ASP A 131 5.66 -20.70 -17.40
CA ASP A 131 4.54 -20.01 -16.75
C ASP A 131 4.19 -20.65 -15.40
N LEU A 132 4.17 -21.99 -15.32
CA LEU A 132 3.92 -22.72 -14.07
C LEU A 132 5.05 -22.52 -13.04
N SER A 133 6.31 -22.53 -13.47
CA SER A 133 7.44 -22.24 -12.58
C SER A 133 7.39 -20.80 -12.05
N GLN A 134 7.08 -19.83 -12.93
CA GLN A 134 6.98 -18.43 -12.57
C GLN A 134 5.78 -18.14 -11.66
N CYS A 135 4.65 -18.84 -11.82
CA CYS A 135 3.49 -18.65 -10.96
C CYS A 135 3.77 -19.04 -9.50
N HIS A 136 4.50 -20.14 -9.28
CA HIS A 136 4.92 -20.55 -7.93
C HIS A 136 5.94 -19.58 -7.34
N THR A 137 6.90 -19.10 -8.14
CA THR A 137 7.88 -18.09 -7.73
C THR A 137 7.18 -16.81 -7.29
N LEU A 138 6.21 -16.33 -8.07
CA LEU A 138 5.47 -15.12 -7.77
C LEU A 138 4.62 -15.26 -6.49
N ALA A 139 3.91 -16.38 -6.34
CA ALA A 139 3.13 -16.66 -5.14
C ALA A 139 4.01 -16.73 -3.89
N TYR A 140 5.22 -17.29 -4.00
CA TYR A 140 6.20 -17.30 -2.91
C TYR A 140 6.66 -15.89 -2.55
N ILE A 141 7.08 -15.08 -3.54
CA ILE A 141 7.50 -13.69 -3.33
C ILE A 141 6.40 -12.91 -2.58
N PHE A 142 5.15 -13.00 -3.04
CA PHE A 142 4.04 -12.31 -2.38
C PHE A 142 3.78 -12.83 -0.98
N ALA A 143 3.78 -14.15 -0.77
CA ALA A 143 3.56 -14.71 0.56
C ALA A 143 4.63 -14.24 1.55
N GLU A 144 5.91 -14.28 1.19
CA GLU A 144 6.98 -13.80 2.07
C GLU A 144 6.90 -12.29 2.31
N THR A 145 6.63 -11.51 1.27
CA THR A 145 6.52 -10.05 1.37
C THR A 145 5.38 -9.65 2.29
N LEU A 146 4.17 -10.19 2.07
CA LEU A 146 2.95 -9.74 2.75
C LEU A 146 2.91 -10.05 4.25
N LYS A 147 3.67 -11.05 4.73
CA LYS A 147 3.77 -11.36 6.18
C LYS A 147 4.33 -10.19 6.99
N GLY A 148 5.31 -9.49 6.44
CA GLY A 148 6.07 -8.45 7.15
C GLY A 148 5.90 -7.06 6.57
N LEU A 149 5.09 -6.90 5.51
CA LEU A 149 4.92 -5.62 4.83
C LEU A 149 4.12 -4.65 5.70
N ARG A 150 4.81 -3.60 6.17
CA ARG A 150 4.24 -2.49 6.93
C ARG A 150 4.00 -1.29 6.02
N ASN A 151 3.25 -0.33 6.55
CA ASN A 151 2.98 0.96 5.90
C ASN A 151 2.28 0.84 4.54
N VAL A 152 1.57 -0.25 4.29
CA VAL A 152 0.74 -0.45 3.09
C VAL A 152 -0.61 -0.98 3.54
N LYS A 153 -1.70 -0.26 3.24
CA LYS A 153 -3.06 -0.69 3.63
C LYS A 153 -3.60 -1.77 2.70
N CYS A 154 -3.40 -1.60 1.40
CA CYS A 154 -3.90 -2.52 0.38
C CYS A 154 -2.81 -2.80 -0.66
N VAL A 155 -2.58 -4.08 -0.95
CA VAL A 155 -1.79 -4.53 -2.10
C VAL A 155 -2.74 -5.06 -3.17
N GLU A 156 -2.82 -4.37 -4.30
CA GLU A 156 -3.55 -4.84 -5.48
C GLU A 156 -2.56 -5.50 -6.44
N VAL A 157 -2.86 -6.70 -6.92
CA VAL A 157 -2.06 -7.36 -7.95
C VAL A 157 -2.92 -7.53 -9.19
N ARG A 158 -2.45 -6.98 -10.32
CA ARG A 158 -3.17 -6.98 -11.60
C ARG A 158 -2.48 -7.89 -12.61
N ASN A 159 -3.19 -8.88 -13.10
CA ASN A 159 -2.76 -9.69 -14.22
C ASN A 159 -3.09 -8.93 -15.50
N GLU A 160 -2.16 -8.13 -16.04
CA GLU A 160 -2.34 -7.46 -17.34
C GLU A 160 -1.77 -8.32 -18.47
N GLY A 161 -2.41 -9.47 -18.72
CA GLY A 161 -1.96 -10.44 -19.72
C GLY A 161 -0.65 -11.16 -19.37
N CYS A 162 -0.22 -11.12 -18.11
CA CYS A 162 0.99 -11.82 -17.64
C CYS A 162 0.78 -13.34 -17.61
N PHE A 163 -0.39 -13.80 -17.17
CA PHE A 163 -0.75 -15.21 -17.13
C PHE A 163 -2.11 -15.42 -17.79
N ASN A 164 -2.34 -16.61 -18.33
CA ASN A 164 -3.69 -17.03 -18.67
C ASN A 164 -4.52 -17.26 -17.39
N ALA A 165 -5.84 -17.37 -17.54
CA ALA A 165 -6.76 -17.50 -16.40
C ALA A 165 -6.53 -18.77 -15.55
N ALA A 166 -6.01 -19.87 -16.11
CA ALA A 166 -5.72 -21.07 -15.34
C ALA A 166 -4.50 -20.88 -14.44
N VAL A 167 -3.40 -20.35 -14.98
CA VAL A 167 -2.18 -20.09 -14.23
C VAL A 167 -2.39 -18.98 -13.20
N TRP A 168 -3.17 -17.95 -13.54
CA TRP A 168 -3.51 -16.87 -12.61
C TRP A 168 -4.26 -17.37 -11.36
N ARG A 169 -5.22 -18.30 -11.54
CA ARG A 169 -5.89 -18.97 -10.42
C ARG A 169 -4.90 -19.75 -9.54
N ILE A 170 -3.86 -20.35 -10.13
CA ILE A 170 -2.80 -21.04 -9.37
C ILE A 170 -1.97 -20.04 -8.57
N VAL A 171 -1.63 -18.87 -9.11
CA VAL A 171 -0.93 -17.80 -8.37
C VAL A 171 -1.72 -17.45 -7.11
N TYR A 172 -3.00 -17.11 -7.28
CA TYR A 172 -3.86 -16.68 -6.19
C TYR A 172 -4.04 -17.78 -5.13
N ARG A 173 -4.40 -19.00 -5.55
CA ARG A 173 -4.56 -20.15 -4.64
C ARG A 173 -3.27 -20.46 -3.89
N SER A 174 -2.13 -20.46 -4.59
CA SER A 174 -0.82 -20.73 -3.98
C SER A 174 -0.45 -19.66 -2.95
N LEU A 175 -0.77 -18.39 -3.22
CA LEU A 175 -0.54 -17.29 -2.29
C LEU A 175 -1.37 -17.46 -1.01
N VAL A 176 -2.68 -17.63 -1.15
CA VAL A 176 -3.60 -17.76 -0.01
C VAL A 176 -3.22 -18.96 0.85
N TYR A 177 -2.99 -20.13 0.24
CA TYR A 177 -2.61 -21.33 0.97
C TYR A 177 -1.27 -21.20 1.70
N ARG A 178 -0.29 -20.53 1.07
CA ARG A 178 0.99 -20.22 1.73
C ARG A 178 0.79 -19.31 2.93
N LEU A 179 0.04 -18.21 2.79
CA LEU A 179 -0.21 -17.31 3.91
C LEU A 179 -0.96 -18.00 5.06
N TRP A 180 -1.91 -18.88 4.74
CA TRP A 180 -2.59 -19.69 5.75
C TRP A 180 -1.67 -20.64 6.50
N LYS A 181 -0.83 -21.41 5.78
CA LYS A 181 0.12 -22.35 6.38
C LYS A 181 1.12 -21.68 7.33
N TRP A 182 1.39 -20.39 7.11
CA TRP A 182 2.31 -19.59 7.91
C TRP A 182 1.69 -19.01 9.19
N GLY A 183 0.48 -19.44 9.56
CA GLY A 183 -0.27 -18.85 10.66
C GLY A 183 -1.11 -17.70 10.15
N GLY A 184 -2.14 -18.04 9.35
CA GLY A 184 -3.08 -17.06 8.78
C GLY A 184 -3.64 -16.09 9.83
N ASP A 185 -3.77 -16.54 11.07
CA ASP A 185 -4.12 -15.80 12.30
C ASP A 185 -3.17 -14.63 12.64
N VAL A 186 -1.89 -14.70 12.23
CA VAL A 186 -0.90 -13.65 12.53
C VAL A 186 -0.85 -12.56 11.46
N CYS A 187 -1.22 -12.89 10.22
CA CYS A 187 -1.03 -11.96 9.09
C CYS A 187 -2.16 -10.94 8.90
N GLY A 188 -3.34 -11.15 9.50
CA GLY A 188 -4.43 -10.16 9.48
C GLY A 188 -4.87 -9.74 8.06
N ALA A 189 -4.74 -10.64 7.08
CA ALA A 189 -4.94 -10.32 5.68
C ALA A 189 -6.37 -10.63 5.21
N ARG A 190 -7.03 -9.64 4.61
CA ARG A 190 -8.32 -9.82 3.92
C ARG A 190 -8.11 -9.92 2.42
N PHE A 191 -8.76 -10.85 1.77
CA PHE A 191 -8.70 -11.00 0.31
C PHE A 191 -9.97 -10.49 -0.38
N GLU A 192 -9.77 -9.87 -1.53
CA GLU A 192 -10.80 -9.55 -2.51
C GLU A 192 -10.27 -9.92 -3.89
N ALA A 193 -11.11 -10.44 -4.78
CA ALA A 193 -10.70 -10.79 -6.13
C ALA A 193 -11.77 -10.39 -7.13
N SER A 194 -11.35 -10.08 -8.35
CA SER A 194 -12.28 -9.93 -9.47
C SER A 194 -13.06 -11.25 -9.66
N GLY A 195 -14.37 -11.19 -9.87
CA GLY A 195 -15.21 -12.37 -10.12
C GLY A 195 -15.45 -13.31 -8.92
N ALA A 196 -16.50 -14.13 -9.01
CA ALA A 196 -16.90 -15.04 -7.93
C ALA A 196 -15.91 -16.22 -7.71
N GLY A 197 -14.98 -16.46 -8.63
CA GLY A 197 -13.97 -17.53 -8.57
C GLY A 197 -12.54 -17.01 -8.46
N ALA A 198 -11.78 -17.55 -7.51
CA ALA A 198 -10.30 -17.62 -7.40
C ALA A 198 -9.40 -16.68 -8.26
N GLY A 199 -9.66 -15.37 -8.35
CA GLY A 199 -8.73 -14.42 -9.02
C GLY A 199 -9.21 -13.81 -10.34
N GLY A 200 -10.47 -13.98 -10.74
CA GLY A 200 -11.03 -13.29 -11.91
C GLY A 200 -10.93 -14.09 -13.19
N GLU A 201 -12.05 -14.06 -13.92
CA GLU A 201 -12.16 -14.69 -15.23
C GLU A 201 -11.62 -13.72 -16.28
N GLY A 202 -10.48 -14.05 -16.89
CA GLY A 202 -9.95 -13.32 -18.04
C GLY A 202 -8.47 -12.98 -17.97
N LYS A 203 -7.99 -12.31 -19.03
CA LYS A 203 -6.60 -11.84 -19.15
C LYS A 203 -6.28 -10.62 -18.27
N ASP A 204 -7.30 -10.02 -17.65
CA ASP A 204 -7.24 -8.79 -16.85
C ASP A 204 -7.68 -9.00 -15.39
N GLY A 205 -7.50 -10.22 -14.88
CA GLY A 205 -7.85 -10.56 -13.50
C GLY A 205 -7.06 -9.77 -12.47
N TRP A 206 -7.64 -9.52 -11.30
CA TRP A 206 -6.95 -8.85 -10.20
C TRP A 206 -7.37 -9.44 -8.85
N PHE A 207 -6.50 -9.28 -7.86
CA PHE A 207 -6.84 -9.52 -6.47
C PHE A 207 -6.23 -8.44 -5.58
N LYS A 208 -6.87 -8.17 -4.44
CA LYS A 208 -6.42 -7.27 -3.41
C LYS A 208 -6.19 -8.03 -2.12
N VAL A 209 -5.18 -7.59 -1.39
CA VAL A 209 -4.87 -8.03 -0.03
C VAL A 209 -4.86 -6.80 0.84
N TYR A 210 -5.82 -6.71 1.76
CA TYR A 210 -5.85 -5.65 2.77
C TYR A 210 -5.08 -6.12 4.00
N LEU A 211 -4.15 -5.31 4.47
CA LEU A 211 -3.26 -5.65 5.57
C LEU A 211 -3.70 -4.92 6.84
N GLN A 212 -4.12 -5.66 7.86
CA GLN A 212 -4.47 -5.12 9.18
C GLN A 212 -3.21 -4.86 10.03
N GLN A 213 -2.31 -3.99 9.59
CA GLN A 213 -1.17 -3.58 10.42
C GLN A 213 -1.32 -2.13 10.86
N GLY A 214 -1.74 -1.94 12.12
CA GLY A 214 -1.76 -0.64 12.82
C GLY A 214 -3.05 0.18 12.74
N GLN A 215 -4.11 -0.30 12.08
CA GLN A 215 -5.45 0.29 12.16
C GLN A 215 -6.43 -0.74 12.72
N VAL A 216 -6.92 -0.50 13.93
CA VAL A 216 -8.16 -1.10 14.42
C VAL A 216 -9.26 -0.56 13.53
N TRP A 217 -9.78 -1.39 12.62
CA TRP A 217 -11.02 -1.07 11.91
C TRP A 217 -12.14 -1.09 12.95
N TYR A 218 -12.50 0.08 13.47
CA TYR A 218 -13.81 0.26 14.10
C TYR A 218 -14.83 0.35 12.97
N ASP A 219 -15.35 -0.81 12.55
CA ASP A 219 -16.66 -0.84 11.91
C ASP A 219 -17.71 -0.80 13.02
N PRO A 220 -18.51 0.28 13.16
CA PRO A 220 -19.48 0.39 14.25
C PRO A 220 -20.65 -0.60 14.13
N VAL A 221 -20.74 -1.40 13.06
CA VAL A 221 -21.95 -2.17 12.74
C VAL A 221 -21.83 -3.67 13.06
N GLN A 222 -20.66 -4.18 13.45
CA GLN A 222 -20.53 -5.60 13.81
C GLN A 222 -19.71 -5.80 15.08
N GLY A 223 -20.41 -5.75 16.21
CA GLY A 223 -19.91 -6.22 17.49
C GLY A 223 -19.85 -7.75 17.49
N ASP A 224 -18.71 -8.30 17.09
CA ASP A 224 -18.09 -9.46 17.71
C ASP A 224 -16.65 -9.56 17.20
N GLY A 225 -15.70 -9.93 18.07
CA GLY A 225 -14.27 -9.80 17.80
C GLY A 225 -13.77 -10.64 16.62
N ASP A 226 -13.65 -10.05 15.43
CA ASP A 226 -12.95 -10.67 14.31
C ASP A 226 -11.45 -10.61 14.58
N ALA A 227 -10.94 -11.71 15.14
CA ALA A 227 -9.51 -11.88 15.36
C ALA A 227 -8.77 -11.74 14.02
N PRO A 228 -7.65 -10.98 13.98
CA PRO A 228 -6.82 -10.90 12.78
C PRO A 228 -6.55 -12.31 12.25
N GLY A 229 -6.72 -12.47 10.94
CA GLY A 229 -6.36 -13.71 10.24
C GLY A 229 -7.42 -14.81 10.13
N ARG A 230 -8.60 -14.65 10.76
CA ARG A 230 -9.79 -15.47 10.44
C ARG A 230 -10.18 -15.37 8.96
N GLU A 231 -9.94 -14.21 8.36
CA GLU A 231 -10.24 -13.91 6.95
C GLU A 231 -9.44 -14.78 5.97
N VAL A 232 -8.17 -15.10 6.29
CA VAL A 232 -7.34 -15.98 5.45
C VAL A 232 -7.89 -17.41 5.46
N GLY A 233 -8.29 -17.92 6.64
CA GLY A 233 -8.91 -19.24 6.76
C GLY A 233 -10.24 -19.35 6.02
N GLN A 234 -11.08 -18.31 6.09
CA GLN A 234 -12.32 -18.22 5.32
C GLN A 234 -12.05 -18.28 3.81
N GLU A 235 -11.02 -17.57 3.35
CA GLU A 235 -10.64 -17.58 1.94
C GLU A 235 -10.11 -18.94 1.48
N VAL A 236 -9.32 -19.63 2.32
CA VAL A 236 -8.91 -21.01 2.04
C VAL A 236 -10.10 -21.95 1.92
N MET A 237 -11.06 -21.88 2.84
CA MET A 237 -12.28 -22.71 2.77
C MET A 237 -13.08 -22.41 1.49
N ARG A 238 -13.21 -21.13 1.12
CA ARG A 238 -13.86 -20.72 -0.13
C ARG A 238 -13.18 -21.35 -1.35
N LEU A 239 -11.85 -21.34 -1.39
CA LEU A 239 -11.05 -21.91 -2.48
C LEU A 239 -11.05 -23.45 -2.51
N ALA A 240 -11.28 -24.09 -1.37
CA ALA A 240 -11.35 -25.54 -1.22
C ALA A 240 -12.77 -26.12 -1.39
N GLY A 241 -13.78 -25.29 -1.69
CA GLY A 241 -15.16 -25.74 -1.88
C GLY A 241 -15.92 -25.95 -0.57
N GLY A 242 -15.54 -25.26 0.50
CA GLY A 242 -16.23 -25.25 1.80
C GLY A 242 -15.66 -26.19 2.86
N VAL A 243 -14.65 -27.01 2.52
CA VAL A 243 -13.97 -27.89 3.48
C VAL A 243 -12.57 -27.36 3.74
N MET A 244 -12.19 -27.23 5.00
CA MET A 244 -10.82 -26.83 5.36
C MET A 244 -9.85 -27.93 4.92
N PRO A 245 -8.86 -27.62 4.06
CA PRO A 245 -7.85 -28.59 3.67
C PRO A 245 -6.98 -28.96 4.88
N ASP A 246 -6.51 -30.21 4.91
CA ASP A 246 -5.54 -30.65 5.91
C ASP A 246 -4.20 -29.90 5.68
N PRO A 247 -3.65 -29.18 6.67
CA PRO A 247 -2.38 -28.48 6.54
C PRO A 247 -1.18 -29.42 6.27
N ASP A 248 -1.31 -30.69 6.62
CA ASP A 248 -0.23 -31.69 6.51
C ASP A 248 -0.34 -32.58 5.26
N ALA A 249 -1.45 -32.53 4.52
CA ALA A 249 -1.67 -33.35 3.31
C ALA A 249 -0.72 -33.02 2.13
N GLY A 250 0.09 -31.98 2.24
CA GLY A 250 1.09 -31.57 1.23
C GLY A 250 2.55 -31.81 1.61
N ALA A 251 2.84 -32.38 2.79
CA ALA A 251 4.19 -32.75 3.22
C ALA A 251 4.43 -34.25 3.01
N GLY A 252 4.41 -34.69 1.76
CA GLY A 252 5.00 -35.98 1.40
C GLY A 252 6.53 -35.89 1.40
N PRO A 253 7.26 -36.98 1.72
CA PRO A 253 8.71 -37.02 1.80
C PRO A 253 9.42 -36.63 0.49
#